data_AF-A0A1G4RP50-F1
#
_entry.id   AF-A0A1G4RP50-F1
#
_cell.length_a   1.000
_cell.length_b   1.000
_cell.length_c   1.000
_cell.angle_alpha   90.00
_cell.angle_beta   90.00
_cell.angle_gamma   90.00
#
_symmetry.space_group_name_H-M   'P 1'
#
loop_
_entity.id
_entity.type
_entity.pdbx_description
1 polymer ?
#
loop_
_entity_poly.entity_id
_entity_poly.type
_entity_poly.pdbx_seq_one_letter_code
_entity_poly.pdbx_strand_id
1 'polypeptide(L)'
;MGKMIKINSSDIESVLKGVSRQYLAGNLKKPQELEFVVDKKLEIGITDYDQYTTEVVHYHTEAVEYQYMLSGWTKYMDVENGVEYEFKKGDFYCIEKNTTYAQKSKKGTRILFIKVPSINDKHVVETSDVIEAWYKEGLKTVRKDYAHEEGMPEANSMRPAATVAIINDEKILMLKRMDNGKWTLPGGTMELDESLVDCAVREVREETGLDVKVKEVIGTYTDPDIRIEYSDGEVRREFTIVYYGTASNSEVVIDDESSTYAWISLIDVLEYPMAASQKRRIEDVLNFYKTGEKKMG
;
A
#
# COMPACT_ATOMS: atom_id res chain seq x y z
N MET A 1 -20.94 40.38 10.88
CA MET A 1 -19.85 39.82 11.71
C MET A 1 -19.39 38.53 11.04
N GLY A 2 -18.09 38.33 10.83
CA GLY A 2 -17.58 37.08 10.25
C GLY A 2 -17.80 35.90 11.20
N LYS A 3 -17.92 34.68 10.64
CA LYS A 3 -18.04 33.42 11.39
C LYS A 3 -16.98 32.45 10.87
N MET A 4 -16.32 31.72 11.78
CA MET A 4 -15.51 30.55 11.40
C MET A 4 -16.44 29.34 11.26
N ILE A 5 -16.31 28.59 10.17
CA ILE A 5 -17.02 27.34 9.93
C ILE A 5 -16.02 26.21 10.12
N LYS A 6 -16.39 25.18 10.90
CA LYS A 6 -15.59 23.99 11.16
C LYS A 6 -16.39 22.77 10.73
N ILE A 7 -15.78 21.90 9.95
CA ILE A 7 -16.24 20.54 9.68
C ILE A 7 -15.27 19.61 10.42
N ASN A 8 -15.77 18.75 11.31
CA ASN A 8 -14.87 17.90 12.10
C ASN A 8 -14.33 16.74 11.25
N SER A 9 -13.10 16.32 11.53
CA SER A 9 -12.52 15.14 10.90
C SER A 9 -13.36 13.89 11.13
N SER A 10 -13.96 13.72 12.31
CA SER A 10 -14.87 12.61 12.60
C SER A 10 -16.05 12.53 11.64
N ASP A 11 -16.62 13.69 11.29
CA ASP A 11 -17.79 13.78 10.41
C ASP A 11 -17.37 13.43 8.98
N ILE A 12 -16.25 14.00 8.52
CA ILE A 12 -15.64 13.71 7.21
C ILE A 12 -15.33 12.21 7.06
N GLU A 13 -14.63 11.62 8.03
CA GLU A 13 -14.28 10.20 7.98
C GLU A 13 -15.51 9.30 8.07
N SER A 14 -16.55 9.71 8.82
CA SER A 14 -17.79 8.93 8.91
C SER A 14 -18.53 8.89 7.58
N VAL A 15 -18.66 10.03 6.89
CA VAL A 15 -19.42 10.10 5.63
C VAL A 15 -18.64 9.56 4.43
N LEU A 16 -17.30 9.49 4.51
CA LEU A 16 -16.47 8.85 3.48
C LEU A 16 -16.54 7.33 3.52
N LYS A 17 -16.99 6.73 4.63
CA LYS A 17 -17.22 5.28 4.70
C LYS A 17 -18.34 4.88 3.74
N GLY A 18 -17.98 4.18 2.67
CA GLY A 18 -18.94 3.63 1.70
C GLY A 18 -19.26 4.53 0.51
N VAL A 19 -18.56 5.67 0.36
CA VAL A 19 -18.66 6.51 -0.84
C VAL A 19 -17.29 7.02 -1.26
N SER A 20 -17.10 7.21 -2.57
CA SER A 20 -15.81 7.62 -3.11
C SER A 20 -15.54 9.12 -3.03
N ARG A 21 -16.55 9.97 -2.76
CA ARG A 21 -16.39 11.42 -2.82
C ARG A 21 -17.32 12.15 -1.85
N GLN A 22 -16.76 13.15 -1.16
CA GLN A 22 -17.48 14.07 -0.29
C GLN A 22 -17.03 15.50 -0.54
N TYR A 23 -17.93 16.46 -0.33
CA TYR A 23 -17.68 17.87 -0.61
C TYR A 23 -17.64 18.69 0.68
N LEU A 24 -16.62 19.52 0.78
CA LEU A 24 -16.40 20.43 1.91
C LEU A 24 -16.92 21.84 1.61
N ALA A 25 -16.87 22.25 0.34
CA ALA A 25 -17.42 23.51 -0.13
C ALA A 25 -17.96 23.40 -1.57
N GLY A 26 -18.96 24.19 -1.94
CA GLY A 26 -19.45 24.25 -3.31
C GLY A 26 -20.92 24.69 -3.46
N ASN A 27 -21.42 24.63 -4.70
CA ASN A 27 -22.80 24.97 -5.07
C ASN A 27 -23.54 23.74 -5.58
N LEU A 28 -23.46 22.65 -4.81
CA LEU A 28 -24.04 21.37 -5.16
C LEU A 28 -25.56 21.46 -5.24
N LYS A 29 -26.12 20.84 -6.28
CA LYS A 29 -27.58 20.71 -6.46
C LYS A 29 -28.17 19.50 -5.75
N LYS A 30 -27.33 18.50 -5.43
CA LYS A 30 -27.74 17.27 -4.76
C LYS A 30 -27.50 17.40 -3.24
N PRO A 31 -28.38 16.84 -2.40
CA PRO A 31 -28.14 16.76 -0.96
C PRO A 31 -26.80 16.08 -0.65
N GLN A 32 -26.17 16.49 0.45
CA GLN A 32 -24.99 15.86 1.03
C GLN A 32 -25.32 15.43 2.46
N GLU A 33 -24.77 14.31 2.88
CA GLU A 33 -24.86 13.88 4.29
C GLU A 33 -23.97 14.76 5.18
N LEU A 34 -22.83 15.21 4.66
CA LEU A 34 -21.94 16.14 5.32
C LEU A 34 -22.50 17.57 5.24
N GLU A 35 -22.50 18.30 6.36
CA GLU A 35 -22.70 19.74 6.33
C GLU A 35 -21.48 20.41 5.65
N PHE A 36 -21.72 21.12 4.56
CA PHE A 36 -20.67 21.73 3.73
C PHE A 36 -20.84 23.24 3.61
N VAL A 37 -19.76 23.93 3.22
CA VAL A 37 -19.77 25.38 3.01
C VAL A 37 -20.37 25.70 1.64
N VAL A 38 -21.50 26.39 1.62
CA VAL A 38 -22.12 26.82 0.35
C VAL A 38 -21.29 27.95 -0.29
N ASP A 39 -20.71 27.69 -1.46
CA ASP A 39 -19.92 28.67 -2.23
C ASP A 39 -20.17 28.48 -3.74
N LYS A 40 -20.48 29.58 -4.44
CA LYS A 40 -20.78 29.57 -5.89
C LYS A 40 -19.56 29.73 -6.78
N LYS A 41 -18.41 30.08 -6.21
CA LYS A 41 -17.17 30.38 -6.94
C LYS A 41 -16.22 29.21 -6.99
N LEU A 42 -16.21 28.36 -5.98
CA LEU A 42 -15.29 27.24 -5.85
C LEU A 42 -15.99 26.02 -5.28
N GLU A 43 -15.55 24.85 -5.69
CA GLU A 43 -15.95 23.56 -5.15
C GLU A 43 -14.71 22.89 -4.56
N ILE A 44 -14.79 22.39 -3.33
CA ILE A 44 -13.72 21.64 -2.66
C ILE A 44 -14.30 20.33 -2.19
N GLY A 45 -13.58 19.24 -2.42
CA GLY A 45 -13.95 17.95 -1.87
C GLY A 45 -12.77 17.02 -1.68
N ILE A 46 -13.06 15.89 -1.07
CA ILE A 46 -12.12 14.80 -0.89
C ILE A 46 -12.66 13.62 -1.70
N THR A 47 -11.79 13.05 -2.53
CA THR A 47 -12.01 11.74 -3.14
C THR A 47 -11.23 10.70 -2.37
N ASP A 48 -11.84 9.55 -2.07
CA ASP A 48 -11.24 8.43 -1.38
C ASP A 48 -11.51 7.13 -2.16
N TYR A 49 -10.46 6.53 -2.71
CA TYR A 49 -10.55 5.28 -3.46
C TYR A 49 -10.15 4.11 -2.55
N ASP A 50 -11.14 3.42 -2.00
CA ASP A 50 -10.98 2.22 -1.17
C ASP A 50 -10.63 0.95 -1.97
N GLN A 51 -10.73 1.03 -3.29
CA GLN A 51 -10.39 0.00 -4.26
C GLN A 51 -9.65 0.60 -5.46
N TYR A 52 -9.02 -0.24 -6.27
CA TYR A 52 -8.48 0.20 -7.55
C TYR A 52 -9.62 0.76 -8.41
N THR A 53 -9.47 2.01 -8.85
CA THR A 53 -10.55 2.73 -9.53
C THR A 53 -10.03 3.38 -10.80
N THR A 54 -10.82 3.31 -11.86
CA THR A 54 -10.63 4.10 -13.08
C THR A 54 -11.77 5.09 -13.21
N GLU A 55 -11.50 6.28 -13.75
CA GLU A 55 -12.56 7.23 -14.08
C GLU A 55 -12.91 7.15 -15.56
N VAL A 56 -14.15 7.51 -15.88
CA VAL A 56 -14.57 7.65 -17.28
C VAL A 56 -13.78 8.80 -17.91
N VAL A 57 -13.30 8.63 -19.14
CA VAL A 57 -12.54 9.67 -19.85
C VAL A 57 -13.40 10.92 -20.02
N HIS A 58 -12.86 12.09 -19.66
CA HIS A 58 -13.60 13.33 -19.73
C HIS A 58 -12.70 14.58 -19.78
N TYR A 59 -13.33 15.72 -20.02
CA TYR A 59 -12.74 17.05 -19.86
C TYR A 59 -13.76 18.04 -19.30
N HIS A 60 -13.27 19.22 -18.93
CA HIS A 60 -14.06 20.37 -18.46
C HIS A 60 -13.86 21.56 -19.40
N THR A 61 -14.92 22.23 -19.82
CA THR A 61 -14.84 23.33 -20.80
C THR A 61 -14.48 24.67 -20.18
N GLU A 62 -14.87 24.86 -18.92
CA GLU A 62 -14.70 26.11 -18.20
C GLU A 62 -13.90 25.91 -16.92
N ALA A 63 -14.14 24.81 -16.21
CA ALA A 63 -13.54 24.59 -14.92
C ALA A 63 -12.10 24.09 -14.99
N VAL A 64 -11.29 24.62 -14.09
CA VAL A 64 -9.94 24.16 -13.79
C VAL A 64 -9.98 23.35 -12.50
N GLU A 65 -9.28 22.21 -12.48
CA GLU A 65 -9.20 21.32 -11.33
C GLU A 65 -7.80 21.36 -10.73
N TYR A 66 -7.71 21.73 -9.45
CA TYR A 66 -6.49 21.66 -8.66
C TYR A 66 -6.59 20.50 -7.69
N GLN A 67 -5.49 19.78 -7.51
CA GLN A 67 -5.48 18.51 -6.80
C GLN A 67 -4.28 18.49 -5.86
N TYR A 68 -4.49 18.00 -4.64
CA TYR A 68 -3.42 17.72 -3.68
C TYR A 68 -3.56 16.28 -3.16
N MET A 69 -2.51 15.50 -3.34
CA MET A 69 -2.48 14.09 -2.95
C MET A 69 -2.29 13.94 -1.44
N LEU A 70 -3.37 13.56 -0.73
CA LEU A 70 -3.33 13.31 0.71
C LEU A 70 -2.69 11.95 1.03
N SER A 71 -2.94 10.94 0.19
CA SER A 71 -2.34 9.61 0.27
C SER A 71 -2.41 8.86 -1.05
N GLY A 72 -1.66 7.76 -1.14
CA GLY A 72 -1.72 6.81 -2.25
C GLY A 72 -1.05 7.30 -3.53
N TRP A 73 -1.55 6.80 -4.65
CA TRP A 73 -0.89 6.88 -5.95
C TRP A 73 -1.91 6.84 -7.08
N THR A 74 -1.84 7.83 -7.97
CA THR A 74 -2.70 7.94 -9.15
C THR A 74 -1.86 8.22 -10.40
N LYS A 75 -2.35 7.76 -11.54
CA LYS A 75 -1.83 8.11 -12.86
C LYS A 75 -2.92 8.75 -13.71
N TYR A 76 -2.51 9.75 -14.46
CA TYR A 76 -3.32 10.41 -15.47
C TYR A 76 -2.67 10.22 -16.84
N MET A 77 -3.48 10.05 -17.87
CA MET A 77 -3.04 10.13 -19.25
C MET A 77 -3.75 11.28 -19.92
N ASP A 78 -2.98 12.21 -20.49
CA ASP A 78 -3.51 13.16 -21.46
C ASP A 78 -3.83 12.39 -22.74
N VAL A 79 -5.11 12.35 -23.09
CA VAL A 79 -5.62 11.50 -24.16
C VAL A 79 -5.26 12.04 -25.54
N GLU A 80 -4.96 13.33 -25.66
CA GLU A 80 -4.67 13.96 -26.94
C GLU A 80 -3.23 13.69 -27.38
N ASN A 81 -2.28 13.71 -26.44
CA ASN A 81 -0.86 13.53 -26.73
C ASN A 81 -0.28 12.21 -26.19
N GLY A 82 -1.03 11.45 -25.40
CA GLY A 82 -0.63 10.16 -24.83
C GLY A 82 0.38 10.26 -23.69
N VAL A 83 0.65 11.46 -23.16
CA VAL A 83 1.61 11.65 -22.07
C VAL A 83 1.01 11.17 -20.75
N GLU A 84 1.74 10.33 -20.04
CA GLU A 84 1.40 9.91 -18.68
C GLU A 84 2.01 10.82 -17.63
N TYR A 85 1.21 11.13 -16.62
CA TYR A 85 1.63 11.81 -15.41
C TYR A 85 1.33 10.92 -14.20
N GLU A 86 2.25 10.93 -13.24
CA GLU A 86 2.16 10.15 -12.00
C GLU A 86 2.18 11.10 -10.81
N PHE A 87 1.26 10.89 -9.87
CA PHE A 87 1.15 11.70 -8.65
C PHE A 87 1.01 10.81 -7.42
N LYS A 88 1.75 11.14 -6.36
CA LYS A 88 1.84 10.45 -5.09
C LYS A 88 1.60 11.42 -3.95
N LYS A 89 1.48 10.90 -2.72
CA LYS A 89 1.30 11.70 -1.51
C LYS A 89 2.24 12.92 -1.47
N GLY A 90 1.66 14.10 -1.30
CA GLY A 90 2.38 15.37 -1.22
C GLY A 90 2.47 16.12 -2.55
N ASP A 91 2.19 15.48 -3.68
CA ASP A 91 2.17 16.15 -4.98
C ASP A 91 0.94 17.05 -5.12
N PHE A 92 1.17 18.19 -5.78
CA PHE A 92 0.14 19.12 -6.22
C PHE A 92 0.14 19.17 -7.74
N TYR A 93 -1.04 19.14 -8.35
CA TYR A 93 -1.18 19.26 -9.80
C TYR A 93 -2.48 19.96 -10.18
N CYS A 94 -2.51 20.42 -11.43
CA CYS A 94 -3.63 21.15 -12.00
C CYS A 94 -3.97 20.53 -13.35
N ILE A 95 -5.27 20.38 -13.61
CA ILE A 95 -5.81 20.00 -14.91
C ILE A 95 -6.49 21.22 -15.48
N GLU A 96 -5.95 21.74 -16.58
CA GLU A 96 -6.52 22.89 -17.27
C GLU A 96 -7.79 22.50 -18.01
N LYS A 97 -8.65 23.51 -18.25
CA LYS A 97 -9.83 23.33 -19.09
C LYS A 97 -9.45 22.83 -20.48
N ASN A 98 -10.33 22.03 -21.06
CA ASN A 98 -10.19 21.34 -22.35
C ASN A 98 -9.09 20.27 -22.39
N THR A 99 -8.42 19.96 -21.27
CA THR A 99 -7.56 18.77 -21.21
C THR A 99 -8.45 17.53 -21.08
N THR A 100 -8.42 16.67 -22.09
CA THR A 100 -9.08 15.35 -22.05
C THR A 100 -8.16 14.35 -21.38
N TYR A 101 -8.62 13.74 -20.29
CA TYR A 101 -7.78 12.83 -19.51
C TYR A 101 -8.47 11.52 -19.13
N ALA A 102 -7.66 10.48 -19.04
CA ALA A 102 -7.98 9.21 -18.40
C ALA A 102 -7.30 9.16 -17.02
N GLN A 103 -7.91 8.51 -16.04
CA GLN A 103 -7.38 8.40 -14.67
C GLN A 103 -7.49 6.97 -14.17
N LYS A 104 -6.41 6.48 -13.53
CA LYS A 104 -6.43 5.26 -12.72
C LYS A 104 -5.77 5.52 -11.36
N SER A 105 -6.39 5.04 -10.30
CA SER A 105 -5.95 5.29 -8.92
C SER A 105 -5.86 3.98 -8.14
N LYS A 106 -4.79 3.81 -7.38
CA LYS A 106 -4.56 2.63 -6.54
C LYS A 106 -5.47 2.70 -5.30
N LYS A 107 -5.87 1.55 -4.76
CA LYS A 107 -6.51 1.45 -3.43
C LYS A 107 -5.72 2.26 -2.38
N GLY A 108 -6.43 3.01 -1.55
CA GLY A 108 -5.86 3.89 -0.51
C GLY A 108 -5.46 5.29 -1.02
N THR A 109 -5.84 5.63 -2.26
CA THR A 109 -5.59 6.95 -2.82
C THR A 109 -6.64 7.94 -2.34
N ARG A 110 -6.18 9.02 -1.70
CA ARG A 110 -7.04 10.10 -1.23
C ARG A 110 -6.55 11.44 -1.80
N ILE A 111 -7.46 12.19 -2.40
CA ILE A 111 -7.14 13.43 -3.12
C ILE A 111 -8.05 14.54 -2.62
N LEU A 112 -7.47 15.66 -2.19
CA LEU A 112 -8.18 16.91 -1.99
C LEU A 112 -8.26 17.62 -3.34
N PHE A 113 -9.46 17.80 -3.88
CA PHE A 113 -9.67 18.51 -5.14
C PHE A 113 -10.32 19.87 -4.90
N ILE A 114 -9.99 20.82 -5.77
CA ILE A 114 -10.55 22.16 -5.81
C ILE A 114 -10.92 22.44 -7.27
N LYS A 115 -12.17 22.79 -7.52
CA LYS A 115 -12.68 23.08 -8.86
C LYS A 115 -13.18 24.52 -8.95
N VAL A 116 -12.73 25.25 -9.97
CA VAL A 116 -13.07 26.66 -10.17
C VAL A 116 -13.44 26.91 -11.64
N PRO A 117 -14.63 27.45 -11.95
CA PRO A 117 -15.71 27.80 -11.02
C PRO A 117 -16.50 26.58 -10.50
N SER A 118 -17.34 26.76 -9.48
CA SER A 118 -18.24 25.70 -8.95
C SER A 118 -19.41 25.43 -9.91
N ILE A 119 -19.11 24.71 -10.99
CA ILE A 119 -20.07 24.31 -12.03
C ILE A 119 -19.89 22.83 -12.39
N ASN A 120 -20.92 22.23 -12.98
CA ASN A 120 -20.82 20.89 -13.58
C ASN A 120 -20.88 21.00 -15.10
N ASP A 121 -19.70 21.09 -15.70
CA ASP A 121 -19.41 21.22 -17.13
C ASP A 121 -18.61 20.00 -17.64
N LYS A 122 -18.78 18.83 -17.01
CA LYS A 122 -18.08 17.60 -17.41
C LYS A 122 -18.59 17.13 -18.77
N HIS A 123 -17.66 16.89 -19.70
CA HIS A 123 -17.93 16.28 -21.00
C HIS A 123 -17.25 14.91 -21.07
N VAL A 124 -18.06 13.85 -21.11
CA VAL A 124 -17.58 12.47 -21.23
C VAL A 124 -17.18 12.19 -22.68
N VAL A 125 -16.06 11.50 -22.86
CA VAL A 125 -15.52 11.04 -24.14
C VAL A 125 -15.53 9.51 -24.15
N GLU A 126 -15.76 8.91 -25.31
CA GLU A 126 -15.70 7.45 -25.48
C GLU A 126 -14.27 6.94 -25.20
N THR A 127 -14.16 5.91 -24.37
CA THR A 127 -12.88 5.27 -24.06
C THR A 127 -12.39 4.48 -25.27
N SER A 128 -11.18 4.76 -25.75
CA SER A 128 -10.58 4.00 -26.84
C SER A 128 -9.98 2.67 -26.36
N ASP A 129 -9.74 1.73 -27.28
CA ASP A 129 -9.07 0.46 -26.98
C ASP A 129 -7.68 0.64 -26.33
N VAL A 130 -6.99 1.74 -26.66
CA VAL A 130 -5.69 2.09 -26.07
C VAL A 130 -5.84 2.41 -24.58
N ILE A 131 -6.85 3.19 -24.21
CA ILE A 131 -7.12 3.54 -22.82
C ILE A 131 -7.65 2.32 -22.04
N GLU A 132 -8.50 1.50 -22.66
CA GLU A 132 -8.96 0.24 -22.06
C GLU A 132 -7.79 -0.72 -21.76
N ALA A 133 -6.83 -0.84 -22.67
CA ALA A 133 -5.61 -1.62 -22.44
C ALA A 133 -4.78 -1.02 -21.29
N TRP A 134 -4.66 0.31 -21.25
CA TRP A 134 -3.92 1.02 -20.19
C TRP A 134 -4.56 0.88 -18.80
N TYR A 135 -5.89 0.85 -18.71
CA TYR A 135 -6.60 0.53 -17.48
C TYR A 135 -6.30 -0.89 -17.01
N LYS A 136 -6.28 -1.87 -17.92
CA LYS A 136 -6.01 -3.27 -17.58
C LYS A 136 -4.58 -3.56 -17.11
N GLU A 137 -3.61 -2.73 -17.51
CA GLU A 137 -2.23 -2.85 -17.00
C GLU A 137 -2.16 -2.67 -15.47
N GLY A 138 -3.09 -1.89 -14.91
CA GLY A 138 -3.14 -1.61 -13.48
C GLY A 138 -2.05 -0.63 -13.01
N LEU A 139 -1.93 -0.51 -11.68
CA LEU A 139 -0.81 0.16 -11.01
C LEU A 139 -0.10 -0.86 -10.15
N LYS A 140 1.05 -1.36 -10.63
CA LYS A 140 1.84 -2.37 -9.93
C LYS A 140 2.82 -1.71 -8.98
N THR A 141 2.79 -2.11 -7.72
CA THR A 141 3.77 -1.62 -6.75
C THR A 141 5.08 -2.36 -6.90
N VAL A 142 6.15 -1.61 -7.14
CA VAL A 142 7.51 -2.12 -7.18
C VAL A 142 8.14 -1.90 -5.81
N ARG A 143 8.86 -2.90 -5.32
CA ARG A 143 9.60 -2.88 -4.06
C ARG A 143 11.10 -2.86 -4.34
N LYS A 144 11.83 -1.99 -3.63
CA LYS A 144 13.29 -2.01 -3.57
C LYS A 144 13.75 -2.05 -2.12
N ASP A 145 14.52 -3.08 -1.79
CA ASP A 145 15.14 -3.24 -0.47
C ASP A 145 16.51 -2.57 -0.46
N TYR A 146 16.80 -1.83 0.60
CA TYR A 146 18.10 -1.24 0.88
C TYR A 146 18.67 -1.79 2.19
N ALA A 147 19.98 -2.04 2.24
CA ALA A 147 20.67 -2.47 3.45
C ALA A 147 22.06 -1.84 3.59
N HIS A 148 22.17 -0.82 4.45
CA HIS A 148 23.41 -0.06 4.69
C HIS A 148 24.06 0.52 3.41
N GLU A 149 23.24 0.94 2.46
CA GLU A 149 23.66 1.54 1.19
C GLU A 149 23.69 3.07 1.28
N GLU A 150 24.66 3.72 0.64
CA GLU A 150 24.66 5.18 0.49
C GLU A 150 23.55 5.67 -0.45
N GLY A 151 22.95 6.81 -0.13
CA GLY A 151 21.91 7.44 -0.97
C GLY A 151 20.52 6.80 -0.87
N MET A 152 20.30 5.90 0.10
CA MET A 152 18.96 5.35 0.38
C MET A 152 17.97 6.48 0.78
N PRO A 153 16.72 6.43 0.29
CA PRO A 153 15.74 7.48 0.56
C PRO A 153 15.36 7.54 2.05
N GLU A 154 14.98 8.72 2.53
CA GLU A 154 14.56 8.92 3.92
C GLU A 154 13.29 8.14 4.25
N ALA A 155 13.30 7.43 5.37
CA ALA A 155 12.15 6.68 5.83
C ALA A 155 11.02 7.64 6.23
N ASN A 156 9.83 7.39 5.70
CA ASN A 156 8.63 8.19 5.96
C ASN A 156 7.51 7.38 6.65
N SER A 157 7.76 6.10 6.91
CA SER A 157 6.83 5.20 7.56
C SER A 157 7.56 4.12 8.37
N MET A 158 6.85 3.59 9.36
CA MET A 158 7.25 2.44 10.16
C MET A 158 5.98 1.65 10.45
N ARG A 159 5.96 0.37 10.08
CA ARG A 159 4.84 -0.52 10.35
C ARG A 159 5.35 -1.77 11.08
N PRO A 160 4.84 -2.09 12.28
CA PRO A 160 5.17 -3.35 12.93
C PRO A 160 4.77 -4.52 12.05
N ALA A 161 5.65 -5.50 11.95
CA ALA A 161 5.45 -6.72 11.18
C ALA A 161 5.87 -7.94 12.00
N ALA A 162 5.28 -9.09 11.69
CA ALA A 162 5.62 -10.36 12.31
C ALA A 162 5.90 -11.41 11.23
N THR A 163 6.93 -12.22 11.45
CA THR A 163 7.22 -13.38 10.59
C THR A 163 7.47 -14.61 11.43
N VAL A 164 7.24 -15.79 10.85
CA VAL A 164 7.40 -17.06 11.56
C VAL A 164 8.40 -17.97 10.85
N ALA A 165 9.48 -18.33 11.56
CA ALA A 165 10.35 -19.44 11.21
C ALA A 165 9.65 -20.76 11.58
N ILE A 166 8.97 -21.35 10.61
CA ILE A 166 8.28 -22.63 10.74
C ILE A 166 9.27 -23.74 10.40
N ILE A 167 9.67 -24.51 11.41
CA ILE A 167 10.68 -25.58 11.24
C ILE A 167 10.08 -26.94 11.58
N ASN A 168 10.11 -27.85 10.60
CA ASN A 168 9.71 -29.25 10.71
C ASN A 168 10.84 -30.14 10.15
N ASP A 169 11.25 -31.18 10.88
CA ASP A 169 12.27 -32.16 10.43
C ASP A 169 13.55 -31.53 9.84
N GLU A 170 14.12 -30.55 10.55
CA GLU A 170 15.32 -29.79 10.12
C GLU A 170 15.16 -29.07 8.77
N LYS A 171 13.92 -28.76 8.39
CA LYS A 171 13.59 -27.94 7.23
C LYS A 171 12.75 -26.74 7.66
N ILE A 172 13.02 -25.62 7.02
CA ILE A 172 12.29 -24.37 7.22
C ILE A 172 11.40 -24.07 6.02
N LEU A 173 10.17 -23.64 6.27
CA LEU A 173 9.28 -23.19 5.20
C LEU A 173 9.72 -21.80 4.71
N MET A 174 9.93 -21.69 3.40
CA MET A 174 10.23 -20.43 2.73
C MET A 174 9.29 -20.24 1.54
N LEU A 175 8.89 -18.99 1.30
CA LEU A 175 8.04 -18.57 0.18
C LEU A 175 8.87 -17.77 -0.83
N LYS A 176 8.60 -17.95 -2.12
CA LYS A 176 9.27 -17.19 -3.19
C LYS A 176 8.34 -16.09 -3.70
N ARG A 177 8.66 -14.84 -3.40
CA ARG A 177 7.83 -13.67 -3.71
C ARG A 177 7.56 -13.52 -5.22
N MET A 178 6.34 -13.14 -5.59
CA MET A 178 5.96 -12.84 -6.97
C MET A 178 6.64 -11.60 -7.55
N ASP A 179 6.91 -10.57 -6.73
CA ASP A 179 7.36 -9.27 -7.20
C ASP A 179 8.84 -9.21 -7.60
N ASN A 180 9.70 -9.92 -6.89
CA ASN A 180 11.16 -9.87 -7.07
C ASN A 180 11.85 -11.25 -7.10
N GLY A 181 11.10 -12.34 -6.93
CA GLY A 181 11.61 -13.70 -6.98
C GLY A 181 12.54 -14.10 -5.83
N LYS A 182 12.68 -13.27 -4.79
CA LYS A 182 13.48 -13.57 -3.60
C LYS A 182 12.69 -14.43 -2.61
N TRP A 183 13.40 -15.23 -1.83
CA TRP A 183 12.84 -16.09 -0.80
C TRP A 183 12.68 -15.34 0.53
N THR A 184 11.58 -15.62 1.23
CA THR A 184 11.24 -14.99 2.52
C THR A 184 10.55 -15.98 3.46
N LEU A 185 10.64 -15.70 4.76
CA LEU A 185 9.75 -16.31 5.75
C LEU A 185 8.33 -15.82 5.51
N PRO A 186 7.31 -16.66 5.80
CA PRO A 186 5.93 -16.20 5.81
C PRO A 186 5.71 -15.15 6.91
N GLY A 187 4.87 -14.16 6.62
CA GLY A 187 4.55 -13.08 7.53
C GLY A 187 4.35 -11.73 6.85
N GLY A 188 3.72 -10.81 7.58
CA GLY A 188 3.31 -9.53 7.04
C GLY A 188 3.15 -8.45 8.10
N THR A 189 2.32 -7.46 7.78
CA THR A 189 2.18 -6.24 8.59
C THR A 189 1.05 -6.40 9.59
N MET A 190 1.26 -5.93 10.81
CA MET A 190 0.24 -5.95 11.85
C MET A 190 -0.91 -4.99 11.54
N GLU A 191 -2.14 -5.48 11.67
CA GLU A 191 -3.36 -4.69 11.67
C GLU A 191 -3.56 -3.97 13.02
N LEU A 192 -4.46 -2.99 13.08
CA LEU A 192 -4.59 -2.13 14.27
C LEU A 192 -5.23 -2.84 15.48
N ASP A 193 -6.04 -3.86 15.23
CA ASP A 193 -6.88 -4.55 16.20
C ASP A 193 -6.38 -5.96 16.56
N GLU A 194 -5.13 -6.29 16.23
CA GLU A 194 -4.51 -7.58 16.54
C GLU A 194 -3.20 -7.42 17.34
N SER A 195 -2.77 -8.50 18.01
CA SER A 195 -1.42 -8.59 18.58
C SER A 195 -0.40 -9.02 17.52
N LEU A 196 0.90 -8.80 17.76
CA LEU A 196 1.95 -9.30 16.85
C LEU A 196 1.95 -10.82 16.68
N VAL A 197 1.52 -11.56 17.70
CA VAL A 197 1.40 -13.03 17.62
C VAL A 197 0.19 -13.40 16.75
N ASP A 198 -0.94 -12.71 16.93
CA ASP A 198 -2.14 -12.95 16.11
C ASP A 198 -1.87 -12.59 14.64
N CYS A 199 -1.17 -11.47 14.38
CA CYS A 199 -0.66 -11.11 13.07
C CYS A 199 0.16 -12.25 12.46
N ALA A 200 1.14 -12.77 13.19
CA ALA A 200 1.99 -13.86 12.71
C ALA A 200 1.18 -15.11 12.34
N VAL A 201 0.16 -15.46 13.13
CA VAL A 201 -0.72 -16.61 12.88
C VAL A 201 -1.63 -16.36 11.67
N ARG A 202 -2.22 -15.16 11.57
CA ARG A 202 -3.07 -14.74 10.45
C ARG A 202 -2.31 -14.80 9.13
N GLU A 203 -1.16 -14.13 9.06
CA GLU A 203 -0.34 -14.03 7.85
C GLU A 203 0.13 -15.41 7.38
N VAL A 204 0.60 -16.27 8.31
CA VAL A 204 0.96 -17.66 7.94
C VAL A 204 -0.23 -18.41 7.37
N ARG A 205 -1.43 -18.26 7.96
CA ARG A 205 -2.64 -18.92 7.47
C ARG A 205 -3.05 -18.40 6.08
N GLU A 206 -2.95 -17.10 5.85
CA GLU A 206 -3.29 -16.45 4.58
C GLU A 206 -2.32 -16.85 3.46
N GLU A 207 -1.01 -16.78 3.71
CA GLU A 207 0.02 -17.02 2.69
C GLU A 207 0.29 -18.51 2.45
N THR A 208 -0.07 -19.41 3.38
CA THR A 208 0.32 -20.83 3.31
C THR A 208 -0.79 -21.83 3.58
N GLY A 209 -1.93 -21.40 4.12
CA GLY A 209 -3.00 -22.30 4.58
C GLY A 209 -2.69 -23.07 5.86
N LEU A 210 -1.51 -22.91 6.46
CA LEU A 210 -1.09 -23.65 7.65
C LEU A 210 -1.63 -23.03 8.95
N ASP A 211 -2.05 -23.90 9.87
CA ASP A 211 -2.26 -23.52 11.27
C ASP A 211 -0.93 -23.66 12.04
N VAL A 212 -0.36 -22.51 12.44
CA VAL A 212 0.91 -22.44 13.16
C VAL A 212 0.71 -22.20 14.64
N LYS A 213 1.52 -22.87 15.47
CA LYS A 213 1.67 -22.55 16.89
C LYS A 213 2.97 -21.79 17.10
N VAL A 214 2.87 -20.49 17.40
CA VAL A 214 4.00 -19.67 17.83
C VAL A 214 4.48 -20.13 19.20
N LYS A 215 5.78 -20.33 19.34
CA LYS A 215 6.41 -20.86 20.56
C LYS A 215 7.27 -19.82 21.27
N GLU A 216 8.14 -19.14 20.54
CA GLU A 216 9.16 -18.26 21.10
C GLU A 216 9.43 -17.08 20.17
N VAL A 217 9.92 -15.97 20.74
CA VAL A 217 10.54 -14.88 19.97
C VAL A 217 11.99 -15.26 19.69
N ILE A 218 12.38 -15.25 18.42
CA ILE A 218 13.77 -15.41 17.98
C ILE A 218 14.49 -14.07 18.09
N GLY A 219 13.88 -13.00 17.58
CA GLY A 219 14.49 -11.69 17.64
C GLY A 219 13.65 -10.52 17.18
N THR A 220 14.17 -9.34 17.45
CA THR A 220 13.58 -8.04 17.11
C THR A 220 14.48 -7.29 16.14
N TYR A 221 13.89 -6.81 15.05
CA TYR A 221 14.62 -6.22 13.92
C TYR A 221 14.09 -4.81 13.66
N THR A 222 14.88 -3.80 14.02
CA THR A 222 14.50 -2.37 13.99
C THR A 222 15.61 -1.48 13.44
N ASP A 223 16.46 -2.02 12.57
CA ASP A 223 17.65 -1.33 12.07
C ASP A 223 17.24 -0.11 11.19
N PRO A 224 17.70 1.12 11.51
CA PRO A 224 17.39 2.32 10.72
C PRO A 224 17.91 2.32 9.29
N ASP A 225 18.94 1.51 9.01
CA ASP A 225 19.61 1.44 7.71
C ASP A 225 19.10 0.26 6.87
N ILE A 226 18.04 -0.40 7.34
CA ILE A 226 17.23 -1.33 6.55
C ILE A 226 15.93 -0.61 6.17
N ARG A 227 15.79 -0.32 4.87
CA ARG A 227 14.65 0.42 4.31
C ARG A 227 14.05 -0.32 3.12
N ILE A 228 12.73 -0.23 2.97
CA ILE A 228 11.97 -0.79 1.86
C ILE A 228 11.26 0.37 1.18
N GLU A 229 11.66 0.69 -0.04
CA GLU A 229 11.00 1.68 -0.88
C GLU A 229 9.95 1.01 -1.75
N TYR A 230 8.75 1.57 -1.74
CA TYR A 230 7.64 1.19 -2.58
C TYR A 230 7.37 2.26 -3.62
N SER A 231 6.96 1.85 -4.82
CA SER A 231 6.69 2.78 -5.91
C SER A 231 5.50 3.71 -5.67
N ASP A 232 4.70 3.52 -4.61
CA ASP A 232 3.67 4.47 -4.18
C ASP A 232 4.20 5.60 -3.28
N GLY A 233 5.52 5.66 -3.08
CA GLY A 233 6.20 6.69 -2.30
C GLY A 233 6.37 6.34 -0.83
N GLU A 234 5.87 5.19 -0.37
CA GLU A 234 6.20 4.68 0.96
C GLU A 234 7.68 4.28 1.01
N VAL A 235 8.42 4.82 1.98
CA VAL A 235 9.75 4.34 2.35
C VAL A 235 9.65 3.84 3.79
N ARG A 236 9.57 2.52 3.93
CA ARG A 236 9.33 1.85 5.20
C ARG A 236 10.63 1.46 5.86
N ARG A 237 10.83 1.89 7.10
CA ARG A 237 11.90 1.38 7.96
C ARG A 237 11.54 0.02 8.52
N GLU A 238 12.54 -0.85 8.68
CA GLU A 238 12.37 -2.14 9.32
C GLU A 238 11.78 -2.02 10.73
N PHE A 239 10.70 -2.77 10.98
CA PHE A 239 10.22 -3.11 12.30
C PHE A 239 9.56 -4.50 12.24
N THR A 240 10.35 -5.55 12.47
CA THR A 240 9.89 -6.93 12.37
C THR A 240 10.23 -7.72 13.63
N ILE A 241 9.29 -8.54 14.10
CA ILE A 241 9.55 -9.58 15.09
C ILE A 241 9.57 -10.94 14.38
N VAL A 242 10.63 -11.71 14.58
CA VAL A 242 10.72 -13.09 14.07
C VAL A 242 10.38 -14.04 15.20
N TYR A 243 9.41 -14.89 14.96
CA TYR A 243 8.97 -15.94 15.87
C TYR A 243 9.48 -17.31 15.41
N TYR A 244 9.69 -18.20 16.37
CA TYR A 244 9.78 -19.64 16.12
C TYR A 244 8.38 -20.25 16.22
N GLY A 245 7.99 -21.04 15.22
CA GLY A 245 6.71 -21.74 15.20
C GLY A 245 6.82 -23.17 14.67
N THR A 246 5.77 -23.95 14.92
CA THR A 246 5.58 -25.27 14.30
C THR A 246 4.18 -25.39 13.74
N ALA A 247 4.06 -25.99 12.56
CA ALA A 247 2.78 -26.28 11.93
C ALA A 247 2.31 -27.70 12.27
N SER A 248 1.00 -27.92 12.28
CA SER A 248 0.38 -29.22 12.55
C SER A 248 0.59 -30.25 11.42
N ASN A 249 0.84 -29.75 10.20
CA ASN A 249 1.14 -30.53 9.00
C ASN A 249 2.09 -29.72 8.08
N SER A 250 2.37 -30.24 6.88
CA SER A 250 3.31 -29.63 5.92
C SER A 250 2.66 -29.33 4.55
N GLU A 251 1.34 -29.40 4.44
CA GLU A 251 0.60 -29.14 3.21
C GLU A 251 0.37 -27.64 3.03
N VAL A 252 1.05 -27.04 2.05
CA VAL A 252 1.02 -25.59 1.82
C VAL A 252 0.19 -25.27 0.58
N VAL A 253 -0.69 -24.29 0.74
CA VAL A 253 -1.45 -23.63 -0.33
C VAL A 253 -1.06 -22.17 -0.31
N ILE A 254 -0.35 -21.72 -1.36
CA ILE A 254 0.10 -20.33 -1.46
C ILE A 254 -1.00 -19.42 -2.03
N ASP A 255 -0.92 -18.14 -1.66
CA ASP A 255 -1.74 -17.06 -2.20
C ASP A 255 -1.14 -16.43 -3.47
N ASP A 256 -1.69 -15.28 -3.88
CA ASP A 256 -1.24 -14.53 -5.06
C ASP A 256 0.05 -13.69 -4.81
N GLU A 257 0.54 -13.61 -3.57
CA GLU A 257 1.77 -12.89 -3.23
C GLU A 257 3.03 -13.72 -3.50
N SER A 258 2.88 -15.05 -3.55
CA SER A 258 3.95 -16.02 -3.70
C SER A 258 3.84 -16.84 -4.98
N SER A 259 4.96 -16.99 -5.67
CA SER A 259 5.06 -17.77 -6.93
C SER A 259 5.20 -19.28 -6.69
N THR A 260 5.80 -19.65 -5.56
CA THR A 260 6.07 -21.02 -5.14
C THR A 260 6.52 -21.03 -3.67
N TYR A 261 6.65 -22.22 -3.09
CA TYR A 261 7.17 -22.44 -1.74
C TYR A 261 8.17 -23.61 -1.73
N ALA A 262 8.95 -23.72 -0.66
CA ALA A 262 9.79 -24.88 -0.42
C ALA A 262 10.03 -25.10 1.08
N TRP A 263 10.05 -26.36 1.49
CA TRP A 263 10.64 -26.79 2.74
C TRP A 263 12.14 -27.01 2.52
N ILE A 264 12.94 -26.02 2.89
CA ILE A 264 14.38 -25.98 2.61
C ILE A 264 15.15 -26.48 3.83
N SER A 265 16.16 -27.32 3.59
CA SER A 265 17.06 -27.78 4.64
C SER A 265 17.73 -26.61 5.37
N LEU A 266 17.84 -26.68 6.70
CA LEU A 266 18.48 -25.62 7.50
C LEU A 266 19.95 -25.41 7.14
N ILE A 267 20.63 -26.40 6.55
CA ILE A 267 22.02 -26.26 6.09
C ILE A 267 22.15 -25.59 4.72
N ASP A 268 21.10 -25.67 3.88
CA ASP A 268 21.12 -25.19 2.49
C ASP A 268 20.39 -23.85 2.32
N VAL A 269 19.59 -23.43 3.31
CA VAL A 269 18.68 -22.28 3.20
C VAL A 269 19.39 -20.97 2.82
N LEU A 270 20.64 -20.77 3.26
CA LEU A 270 21.41 -19.57 2.95
C LEU A 270 21.92 -19.50 1.49
N GLU A 271 21.79 -20.57 0.72
CA GLU A 271 22.13 -20.62 -0.71
C GLU A 271 21.04 -20.01 -1.61
N TYR A 272 19.83 -19.86 -1.08
CA TYR A 272 18.68 -19.34 -1.83
C TYR A 272 18.75 -17.80 -1.93
N PRO A 273 18.30 -17.21 -3.06
CA PRO A 273 18.36 -15.77 -3.24
C PRO A 273 17.36 -15.05 -2.32
N MET A 274 17.87 -14.20 -1.43
CA MET A 274 17.07 -13.45 -0.44
C MET A 274 17.48 -11.98 -0.40
N ALA A 275 16.63 -11.13 0.19
CA ALA A 275 17.05 -9.78 0.56
C ALA A 275 18.09 -9.87 1.70
N ALA A 276 19.02 -8.92 1.77
CA ALA A 276 20.08 -8.92 2.79
C ALA A 276 19.49 -8.95 4.23
N SER A 277 18.42 -8.18 4.46
CA SER A 277 17.69 -8.18 5.74
C SER A 277 17.10 -9.54 6.08
N GLN A 278 16.54 -10.24 5.09
CA GLN A 278 15.98 -11.57 5.25
C GLN A 278 17.07 -12.61 5.51
N LYS A 279 18.20 -12.53 4.80
CA LYS A 279 19.35 -13.42 5.01
C LYS A 279 19.86 -13.33 6.44
N ARG A 280 20.03 -12.10 6.97
CA ARG A 280 20.41 -11.87 8.38
C ARG A 280 19.43 -12.52 9.37
N ARG A 281 18.12 -12.38 9.14
CA ARG A 281 17.09 -13.03 9.98
C ARG A 281 17.23 -14.55 9.94
N ILE A 282 17.50 -15.15 8.78
CA ILE A 282 17.73 -16.59 8.66
C ILE A 282 19.00 -17.02 9.40
N GLU A 283 20.09 -16.25 9.32
CA GLU A 283 21.31 -16.53 10.09
C GLU A 283 21.02 -16.57 11.61
N ASP A 284 20.23 -15.62 12.12
CA ASP A 284 19.80 -15.60 13.51
C ASP A 284 18.87 -16.77 13.87
N VAL A 285 17.94 -17.14 12.98
CA VAL A 285 17.08 -18.33 13.15
C VAL A 285 17.94 -19.58 13.27
N LEU A 286 18.97 -19.73 12.43
CA LEU A 286 19.89 -20.86 12.47
C LEU A 286 20.75 -20.87 13.75
N ASN A 287 21.17 -19.69 14.22
CA ASN A 287 21.87 -19.58 15.50
C ASN A 287 20.96 -19.99 16.66
N PHE A 288 19.75 -19.41 16.73
CA PHE A 288 18.74 -19.75 17.73
C PHE A 288 18.43 -21.24 17.74
N TYR A 289 18.27 -21.87 16.57
CA TYR A 289 17.99 -23.31 16.48
C TYR A 289 19.13 -24.18 17.04
N LYS A 290 20.38 -23.72 16.92
CA LYS A 290 21.57 -24.43 17.42
C LYS A 290 21.86 -24.17 18.89
N THR A 291 21.65 -22.95 19.37
CA THR A 291 22.16 -22.47 20.67
C THR A 291 21.07 -22.05 21.65
N GLY A 292 19.86 -21.79 21.16
CA GLY A 292 18.78 -21.14 21.91
C GLY A 292 18.97 -19.63 22.13
N GLU A 293 20.03 -19.04 21.57
CA GLU A 293 20.32 -17.61 21.72
C GLU A 293 19.36 -16.75 20.88
N LYS A 294 18.78 -15.73 21.53
CA LYS A 294 17.82 -14.79 20.92
C LYS A 294 18.52 -13.50 20.51
N LYS A 295 18.08 -12.89 19.40
CA LYS A 295 18.56 -11.60 18.93
C LYS A 295 17.65 -10.45 19.38
N MET A 296 17.96 -9.85 20.53
CA MET A 296 17.17 -8.75 21.10
C MET A 296 17.94 -7.42 20.94
N GLY A 297 17.71 -6.72 19.82
CA GLY A 297 18.40 -5.45 19.49
C GLY A 297 19.79 -5.65 18.91
#